data_AF-A0A7Y5TYM7-F1
#
_entry.id   AF-A0A7Y5TYM7-F1
#
_cell.length_a   1.000
_cell.length_b   1.000
_cell.length_c   1.000
_cell.angle_alpha   90.00
_cell.angle_beta   90.00
_cell.angle_gamma   90.00
#
_symmetry.space_group_name_H-M   'P 1'
#
loop_
_entity.id
_entity.type
_entity.pdbx_description
1 polymer ?
#
loop_
_entity_poly.entity_id
_entity_poly.type
_entity_poly.pdbx_seq_one_letter_code
_entity_poly.pdbx_strand_id
1 'polypeptide(L)'
;MTQPDHARLAADLLDQWTGIGDHPRRDALRLAAREHDNGWRELDEEIVFDGAAGRALDFIDAPDRVKQRVWPRGVDRLAAASAYAAALVAQHAIAVYDSHRDEPAWAAFFAAMRQRRDELRAAAGRTPGELDADYLYLSVVDLLSLTFCNGWRDGRERFAVRTYADDRGIIVSPSPFAAAVPLRVRARRLANRPYASAAEMRAALEEAPVEIVEGEARGPAAS
;
A
#
# COMPACT_ATOMS: atom_id res chain seq x y z
N MET A 1 6.46 -4.73 10.12
CA MET A 1 6.01 -3.39 9.66
C MET A 1 4.53 -3.49 9.43
N THR A 2 3.74 -2.47 9.77
CA THR A 2 2.28 -2.51 9.54
C THR A 2 1.97 -2.06 8.11
N GLN A 3 0.79 -2.41 7.57
CA GLN A 3 0.37 -1.85 6.30
C GLN A 3 0.27 -0.33 6.40
N PRO A 4 -0.40 0.32 7.39
CA PRO A 4 -0.36 1.79 7.52
C PRO A 4 1.04 2.44 7.53
N ASP A 5 2.08 1.75 7.99
CA ASP A 5 3.46 2.25 7.92
C ASP A 5 4.02 2.26 6.48
N HIS A 6 3.71 1.26 5.63
CA HIS A 6 4.12 1.28 4.23
C HIS A 6 3.42 2.40 3.44
N ALA A 7 2.17 2.73 3.81
CA ALA A 7 1.34 3.68 3.09
C ALA A 7 1.84 5.10 3.37
N ARG A 8 2.30 5.35 4.59
CA ARG A 8 3.04 6.58 4.92
C ARG A 8 4.30 6.72 4.08
N LEU A 9 5.11 5.66 3.95
CA LEU A 9 6.28 5.69 3.07
C LEU A 9 5.89 5.94 1.61
N ALA A 10 4.78 5.37 1.14
CA ALA A 10 4.25 5.60 -0.21
C ALA A 10 3.90 7.09 -0.43
N ALA A 11 3.33 7.76 0.58
CA ALA A 11 3.09 9.21 0.53
C ALA A 11 4.38 10.03 0.55
N ASP A 12 5.36 9.65 1.36
CA ASP A 12 6.68 10.32 1.41
C ASP A 12 7.40 10.19 0.06
N LEU A 13 7.32 9.04 -0.59
CA LEU A 13 7.80 8.83 -1.96
C LEU A 13 7.06 9.71 -2.97
N LEU A 14 5.73 9.78 -2.86
CA LEU A 14 4.92 10.63 -3.74
C LEU A 14 5.31 12.11 -3.61
N ASP A 15 5.62 12.60 -2.40
CA ASP A 15 6.07 13.98 -2.20
C ASP A 15 7.39 14.30 -2.93
N GLN A 16 8.21 13.28 -3.21
CA GLN A 16 9.46 13.43 -3.95
C GLN A 16 9.29 13.27 -5.46
N TRP A 17 8.10 12.93 -5.93
CA TRP A 17 7.82 12.70 -7.34
C TRP A 17 7.96 14.00 -8.15
N THR A 18 8.72 13.95 -9.24
CA THR A 18 9.00 15.15 -10.05
C THR A 18 7.70 15.73 -10.63
N GLY A 19 7.40 16.98 -10.32
CA GLY A 19 6.21 17.70 -10.82
C GLY A 19 4.94 17.52 -9.96
N ILE A 20 4.96 16.69 -8.91
CA ILE A 20 3.78 16.49 -8.05
C ILE A 20 3.33 17.77 -7.34
N GLY A 21 4.28 18.67 -7.05
CA GLY A 21 4.02 19.94 -6.36
C GLY A 21 3.05 20.85 -7.12
N ASP A 22 3.08 20.79 -8.45
CA ASP A 22 2.22 21.58 -9.34
C ASP A 22 0.93 20.84 -9.73
N HIS A 23 0.77 19.60 -9.30
CA HIS A 23 -0.39 18.80 -9.65
C HIS A 23 -1.66 19.35 -8.96
N PRO A 24 -2.74 19.66 -9.70
CA PRO A 24 -3.92 20.34 -9.15
C PRO A 24 -4.68 19.51 -8.10
N ARG A 25 -4.40 18.20 -8.03
CA ARG A 25 -5.04 17.25 -7.09
C ARG A 25 -4.03 16.64 -6.10
N ARG A 26 -2.85 17.25 -5.93
CA ARG A 26 -1.74 16.71 -5.11
C ARG A 26 -2.17 16.31 -3.69
N ASP A 27 -3.04 17.10 -3.04
CA ASP A 27 -3.44 16.84 -1.66
C ASP A 27 -4.31 15.57 -1.56
N ALA A 28 -5.18 15.33 -2.55
CA ALA A 28 -5.98 14.11 -2.63
C ALA A 28 -5.12 12.89 -2.99
N LEU A 29 -4.15 13.04 -3.90
CA LEU A 29 -3.19 11.98 -4.25
C LEU A 29 -2.35 11.58 -3.03
N ARG A 30 -1.81 12.56 -2.31
CA ARG A 30 -1.01 12.34 -1.09
C ARG A 30 -1.83 11.67 -0.01
N LEU A 31 -3.07 12.11 0.21
CA LEU A 31 -3.96 11.48 1.18
C LEU A 31 -4.29 10.03 0.79
N ALA A 32 -4.58 9.76 -0.49
CA ALA A 32 -4.81 8.42 -0.99
C ALA A 32 -3.58 7.52 -0.77
N ALA A 33 -2.38 7.98 -1.15
CA ALA A 33 -1.13 7.26 -0.91
C ALA A 33 -0.92 6.95 0.58
N ARG A 34 -1.12 7.95 1.44
CA ARG A 34 -0.89 7.80 2.89
C ARG A 34 -1.83 6.82 3.57
N GLU A 35 -3.04 6.68 3.03
CA GLU A 35 -4.14 6.00 3.71
C GLU A 35 -4.74 4.84 2.91
N HIS A 36 -4.17 4.45 1.77
CA HIS A 36 -4.79 3.41 0.94
C HIS A 36 -5.02 2.10 1.69
N ASP A 37 -4.09 1.75 2.58
CA ASP A 37 -4.17 0.56 3.41
C ASP A 37 -4.63 0.81 4.86
N ASN A 38 -5.31 1.95 5.09
CA ASN A 38 -5.86 2.26 6.41
C ASN A 38 -6.92 1.25 6.91
N GLY A 39 -7.47 0.45 5.99
CA GLY A 39 -8.36 -0.66 6.30
C GLY A 39 -7.69 -1.80 7.06
N TRP A 40 -6.36 -1.89 7.10
CA TRP A 40 -5.62 -2.96 7.78
C TRP A 40 -5.30 -2.66 9.25
N ARG A 41 -5.43 -1.42 9.72
CA ARG A 41 -5.01 -0.97 11.07
C ARG A 41 -5.41 -1.95 12.18
N GLU A 42 -6.68 -2.34 12.24
CA GLU A 42 -7.18 -3.24 13.28
C GLU A 42 -6.60 -4.65 13.16
N LEU A 43 -6.38 -5.14 11.94
CA LEU A 43 -5.84 -6.48 11.71
C LEU A 43 -4.35 -6.56 12.03
N ASP A 44 -3.61 -5.47 11.77
CA ASP A 44 -2.21 -5.34 12.15
C ASP A 44 -2.06 -5.30 13.69
N GLU A 45 -3.02 -4.70 14.41
CA GLU A 45 -3.07 -4.72 15.88
C GLU A 45 -3.52 -6.08 16.44
N GLU A 46 -4.52 -6.70 15.82
CA GLU A 46 -5.05 -8.01 16.21
C GLU A 46 -4.10 -9.17 15.88
N ILE A 47 -3.19 -9.03 14.92
CA ILE A 47 -2.28 -10.09 14.44
C ILE A 47 -3.07 -11.33 14.02
N VAL A 48 -3.56 -11.32 12.76
CA VAL A 48 -4.21 -12.51 12.18
C VAL A 48 -3.21 -13.66 12.16
N PHE A 49 -3.47 -14.71 12.95
CA PHE A 49 -2.47 -15.72 13.30
C PHE A 49 -2.77 -17.08 12.67
N ASP A 50 -1.77 -17.68 12.04
CA ASP A 50 -1.77 -19.09 11.65
C ASP A 50 -1.20 -19.93 12.78
N GLY A 51 -2.09 -20.61 13.52
CA GLY A 51 -1.70 -21.47 14.64
C GLY A 51 -0.97 -22.74 14.23
N ALA A 52 -1.15 -23.22 12.99
CA ALA A 52 -0.43 -24.39 12.52
C ALA A 52 1.05 -24.04 12.22
N ALA A 53 1.28 -22.85 11.66
CA ALA A 53 2.62 -22.36 11.37
C ALA A 53 3.29 -21.59 12.54
N GLY A 54 2.51 -21.16 13.53
CA GLY A 54 2.99 -20.34 14.64
C GLY A 54 3.42 -18.93 14.21
N ARG A 55 2.78 -18.34 13.19
CA ARG A 55 3.17 -17.01 12.65
C ARG A 55 1.96 -16.16 12.30
N ALA A 56 2.15 -14.84 12.23
CA ALA A 56 1.15 -13.95 11.63
C ALA A 56 1.02 -14.25 10.13
N LEU A 57 -0.21 -14.19 9.62
CA LEU A 57 -0.48 -14.07 8.20
C LEU A 57 -0.20 -12.63 7.79
N ASP A 58 0.56 -12.47 6.72
CA ASP A 58 0.74 -11.15 6.10
C ASP A 58 -0.41 -10.84 5.13
N PHE A 59 -0.37 -9.67 4.50
CA PHE A 59 -1.37 -9.22 3.55
C PHE A 59 -1.46 -10.09 2.28
N ILE A 60 -0.39 -10.83 1.94
CA ILE A 60 -0.34 -11.75 0.78
C ILE A 60 -1.04 -13.06 1.13
N ASP A 61 -0.75 -13.61 2.30
CA ASP A 61 -1.28 -14.91 2.75
C ASP A 61 -2.64 -14.79 3.46
N ALA A 62 -3.11 -13.57 3.74
CA ALA A 62 -4.41 -13.35 4.36
C ALA A 62 -5.55 -13.99 3.53
N PRO A 63 -6.55 -14.62 4.18
CA PRO A 63 -7.70 -15.18 3.49
C PRO A 63 -8.49 -14.12 2.72
N ASP A 64 -9.09 -14.49 1.59
CA ASP A 64 -9.85 -13.56 0.74
C ASP A 64 -10.92 -12.76 1.50
N ARG A 65 -11.65 -13.41 2.41
CA ARG A 65 -12.64 -12.72 3.26
C ARG A 65 -12.03 -11.60 4.13
N VAL A 66 -10.76 -11.71 4.51
CA VAL A 66 -10.03 -10.67 5.24
C VAL A 66 -9.68 -9.55 4.27
N LYS A 67 -9.03 -9.91 3.16
CA LYS A 67 -8.67 -9.01 2.05
C LYS A 67 -9.84 -8.19 1.51
N GLN A 68 -11.03 -8.78 1.37
CA GLN A 68 -12.24 -8.09 0.89
C GLN A 68 -12.80 -7.10 1.93
N ARG A 69 -12.72 -7.41 3.23
CA ARG A 69 -13.35 -6.61 4.29
C ARG A 69 -12.58 -5.34 4.65
N VAL A 70 -11.28 -5.27 4.38
CA VAL A 70 -10.48 -4.08 4.72
C VAL A 70 -10.85 -2.86 3.88
N TRP A 71 -11.22 -3.06 2.60
CA TRP A 71 -11.40 -1.95 1.65
C TRP A 71 -12.65 -1.11 1.87
N PRO A 72 -13.87 -1.65 2.03
CA PRO A 72 -15.05 -0.82 2.27
C PRO A 72 -14.84 0.11 3.47
N ARG A 73 -14.31 -0.45 4.56
CA ARG A 73 -13.95 0.29 5.77
C ARG A 73 -12.90 1.36 5.50
N GLY A 74 -11.83 1.03 4.77
CA GLY A 74 -10.75 1.95 4.45
C GLY A 74 -11.20 3.12 3.57
N VAL A 75 -12.03 2.83 2.57
CA VAL A 75 -12.62 3.82 1.66
C VAL A 75 -13.55 4.76 2.42
N ASP A 76 -14.45 4.22 3.25
CA ASP A 76 -15.45 5.03 3.96
C ASP A 76 -14.84 5.97 5.01
N ARG A 77 -13.72 5.58 5.63
CA ARG A 77 -12.94 6.45 6.54
C ARG A 77 -12.44 7.72 5.86
N LEU A 78 -12.13 7.64 4.57
CA LEU A 78 -11.58 8.76 3.79
C LEU A 78 -12.67 9.59 3.15
N ALA A 79 -13.84 9.01 2.86
CA ALA A 79 -14.90 9.65 2.10
C ALA A 79 -15.32 11.02 2.67
N ALA A 80 -15.34 11.16 4.00
CA ALA A 80 -15.69 12.42 4.66
C ALA A 80 -14.60 13.51 4.55
N ALA A 81 -13.33 13.10 4.50
CA ALA A 81 -12.19 14.03 4.41
C ALA A 81 -11.88 14.41 2.95
N SER A 82 -11.97 13.44 2.03
CA SER A 82 -11.79 13.66 0.60
C SER A 82 -12.46 12.53 -0.18
N ALA A 83 -13.58 12.85 -0.82
CA ALA A 83 -14.27 11.92 -1.70
C ALA A 83 -13.36 11.43 -2.84
N TYR A 84 -12.48 12.29 -3.37
CA TYR A 84 -11.58 11.88 -4.45
C TYR A 84 -10.46 10.95 -3.99
N ALA A 85 -9.86 11.20 -2.81
CA ALA A 85 -8.88 10.27 -2.25
C ALA A 85 -9.51 8.90 -1.99
N ALA A 86 -10.73 8.87 -1.44
CA ALA A 86 -11.48 7.64 -1.23
C ALA A 86 -11.79 6.92 -2.56
N ALA A 87 -12.11 7.64 -3.63
CA ALA A 87 -12.31 7.07 -4.96
C ALA A 87 -11.02 6.42 -5.52
N LEU A 88 -9.85 7.05 -5.34
CA LEU A 88 -8.56 6.48 -5.73
C LEU A 88 -8.24 5.20 -4.96
N VAL A 89 -8.54 5.15 -3.66
CA VAL A 89 -8.37 3.94 -2.83
C VAL A 89 -9.33 2.83 -3.25
N ALA A 90 -10.58 3.16 -3.59
CA ALA A 90 -11.52 2.18 -4.14
C ALA A 90 -11.06 1.64 -5.51
N GLN A 91 -10.49 2.50 -6.37
CA GLN A 91 -9.87 2.07 -7.62
C GLN A 91 -8.65 1.17 -7.37
N HIS A 92 -7.85 1.47 -6.36
CA HIS A 92 -6.71 0.65 -5.97
C HIS A 92 -7.15 -0.75 -5.54
N ALA A 93 -8.18 -0.85 -4.69
CA ALA A 93 -8.79 -2.11 -4.27
C ALA A 93 -9.21 -3.01 -5.46
N ILE A 94 -9.76 -2.40 -6.51
CA ILE A 94 -10.16 -3.12 -7.73
C ILE A 94 -8.91 -3.61 -8.48
N ALA A 95 -7.91 -2.75 -8.64
CA ALA A 95 -6.72 -3.06 -9.44
C ALA A 95 -5.82 -4.10 -8.78
N VAL A 96 -5.61 -4.05 -7.46
CA VAL A 96 -4.73 -5.01 -6.75
C VAL A 96 -5.27 -6.43 -6.77
N TYR A 97 -6.59 -6.60 -6.92
CA TYR A 97 -7.23 -7.92 -7.00
C TYR A 97 -7.70 -8.31 -8.40
N ASP A 98 -7.32 -7.59 -9.46
CA ASP A 98 -7.82 -7.86 -10.83
C ASP A 98 -7.64 -9.31 -11.29
N SER A 99 -6.64 -10.04 -10.76
CA SER A 99 -6.47 -11.47 -11.02
C SER A 99 -7.68 -12.34 -10.62
N HIS A 100 -8.49 -11.88 -9.67
CA HIS A 100 -9.70 -12.54 -9.18
C HIS A 100 -10.99 -12.06 -9.88
N ARG A 101 -10.90 -11.21 -10.91
CA ARG A 101 -12.08 -10.56 -11.53
C ARG A 101 -13.13 -11.53 -12.07
N ASP A 102 -12.69 -12.73 -12.48
CA ASP A 102 -13.53 -13.77 -13.08
C ASP A 102 -13.99 -14.81 -12.03
N GLU A 103 -13.63 -14.63 -10.75
CA GLU A 103 -14.00 -15.53 -9.67
C GLU A 103 -15.35 -15.16 -9.05
N PRO A 104 -16.32 -16.09 -8.97
CA PRO A 104 -17.64 -15.80 -8.41
C PRO A 104 -17.61 -15.27 -6.97
N ALA A 105 -16.64 -15.71 -6.16
CA ALA A 105 -16.47 -15.28 -4.76
C ALA A 105 -16.09 -13.79 -4.63
N TRP A 106 -15.59 -13.17 -5.70
CA TRP A 106 -15.16 -11.77 -5.74
C TRP A 106 -16.15 -10.84 -6.46
N ALA A 107 -17.14 -11.38 -7.16
CA ALA A 107 -18.09 -10.61 -7.96
C ALA A 107 -18.80 -9.51 -7.15
N ALA A 108 -19.28 -9.83 -5.94
CA ALA A 108 -19.95 -8.87 -5.07
C ALA A 108 -19.01 -7.75 -4.59
N PHE A 109 -17.76 -8.10 -4.28
CA PHE A 109 -16.73 -7.12 -3.91
C PHE A 109 -16.46 -6.13 -5.05
N PHE A 110 -16.22 -6.64 -6.26
CA PHE A 110 -15.96 -5.78 -7.41
C PHE A 110 -17.14 -4.88 -7.76
N ALA A 111 -18.36 -5.40 -7.71
CA ALA A 111 -19.56 -4.61 -7.94
C ALA A 111 -19.66 -3.46 -6.93
N ALA A 112 -19.51 -3.75 -5.63
CA ALA A 112 -19.57 -2.76 -4.57
C ALA A 112 -18.44 -1.72 -4.68
N MET A 113 -17.20 -2.14 -4.93
CA MET A 113 -16.06 -1.22 -5.04
C MET A 113 -16.17 -0.33 -6.29
N ARG A 114 -16.61 -0.86 -7.43
CA ARG A 114 -16.84 -0.06 -8.66
C ARG A 114 -17.93 0.99 -8.43
N GLN A 115 -19.06 0.58 -7.85
CA GLN A 115 -20.14 1.49 -7.51
C GLN A 115 -19.65 2.60 -6.56
N ARG A 116 -18.98 2.22 -5.47
CA ARG A 116 -18.50 3.17 -4.46
C ARG A 116 -17.46 4.13 -5.03
N ARG A 117 -16.52 3.65 -5.84
CA ARG A 117 -15.56 4.47 -6.59
C ARG A 117 -16.28 5.50 -7.46
N ASP A 118 -17.27 5.07 -8.24
CA ASP A 118 -17.96 5.94 -9.20
C ASP A 118 -18.79 7.02 -8.49
N GLU A 119 -19.46 6.67 -7.38
CA GLU A 119 -20.17 7.61 -6.50
C GLU A 119 -19.23 8.68 -5.94
N LEU A 120 -18.11 8.26 -5.34
CA LEU A 120 -17.14 9.15 -4.70
C LEU A 120 -16.43 10.05 -5.72
N ARG A 121 -16.06 9.50 -6.88
CA ARG A 121 -15.50 10.26 -8.00
C ARG A 121 -16.48 11.32 -8.49
N ALA A 122 -17.75 10.96 -8.68
CA ALA A 122 -18.79 11.88 -9.13
C ALA A 122 -19.05 12.98 -8.07
N ALA A 123 -19.11 12.63 -6.78
CA ALA A 123 -19.25 13.58 -5.68
C ALA A 123 -18.08 14.58 -5.62
N ALA A 124 -16.87 14.16 -6.02
CA ALA A 124 -15.71 15.03 -6.13
C ALA A 124 -15.68 15.89 -7.42
N GLY A 125 -16.68 15.76 -8.30
CA GLY A 125 -16.76 16.46 -9.58
C GLY A 125 -15.67 16.05 -10.58
N ARG A 126 -15.15 14.82 -10.49
CA ARG A 126 -14.04 14.34 -11.32
C ARG A 126 -14.49 13.40 -12.42
N THR A 127 -13.79 13.42 -13.53
CA THR A 127 -14.05 12.51 -14.66
C THR A 127 -13.38 11.15 -14.47
N PRO A 128 -13.83 10.09 -15.16
CA PRO A 128 -13.11 8.81 -15.18
C PRO A 128 -11.66 8.96 -15.67
N GLY A 129 -11.45 9.77 -16.73
CA GLY A 129 -10.10 10.02 -17.27
C GLY A 129 -9.16 10.71 -16.28
N GLU A 130 -9.66 11.63 -15.45
CA GLU A 130 -8.86 12.18 -14.34
C GLU A 130 -8.50 11.11 -13.32
N LEU A 131 -9.43 10.23 -12.94
CA LEU A 131 -9.15 9.12 -12.01
C LEU A 131 -8.09 8.17 -12.57
N ASP A 132 -8.20 7.79 -13.83
CA ASP A 132 -7.26 6.86 -14.48
C ASP A 132 -5.85 7.48 -14.58
N ALA A 133 -5.76 8.76 -14.93
CA ALA A 133 -4.50 9.50 -14.98
C ALA A 133 -3.86 9.65 -13.58
N ASP A 134 -4.67 9.86 -12.55
CA ASP A 134 -4.20 10.05 -11.18
C ASP A 134 -3.86 8.74 -10.48
N TYR A 135 -4.53 7.64 -10.84
CA TYR A 135 -4.33 6.33 -10.20
C TYR A 135 -2.91 5.79 -10.35
N LEU A 136 -2.21 6.15 -11.43
CA LEU A 136 -0.81 5.74 -11.66
C LEU A 136 0.08 6.11 -10.47
N TYR A 137 -0.12 7.29 -9.87
CA TYR A 137 0.74 7.78 -8.79
C TYR A 137 0.63 6.84 -7.61
N LEU A 138 -0.60 6.60 -7.14
CA LEU A 138 -0.88 5.69 -6.03
C LEU A 138 -0.33 4.29 -6.30
N SER A 139 -0.63 3.71 -7.47
CA SER A 139 -0.20 2.35 -7.79
C SER A 139 1.32 2.19 -7.86
N VAL A 140 2.04 3.21 -8.32
CA VAL A 140 3.50 3.14 -8.40
C VAL A 140 4.11 3.30 -7.02
N VAL A 141 3.69 4.29 -6.22
CA VAL A 141 4.29 4.50 -4.89
C VAL A 141 3.95 3.38 -3.90
N ASP A 142 2.78 2.75 -4.03
CA ASP A 142 2.46 1.49 -3.35
C ASP A 142 3.50 0.41 -3.69
N LEU A 143 3.71 0.11 -4.99
CA LEU A 143 4.70 -0.87 -5.43
C LEU A 143 6.12 -0.58 -4.92
N LEU A 144 6.55 0.69 -4.97
CA LEU A 144 7.87 1.10 -4.50
C LEU A 144 8.00 0.87 -2.99
N SER A 145 7.00 1.28 -2.21
CA SER A 145 6.98 1.07 -0.76
C SER A 145 7.01 -0.42 -0.41
N LEU A 146 6.18 -1.24 -1.05
CA LEU A 146 6.12 -2.69 -0.82
C LEU A 146 7.43 -3.39 -1.18
N THR A 147 8.06 -3.00 -2.29
CA THR A 147 9.36 -3.56 -2.70
C THR A 147 10.42 -3.31 -1.63
N PHE A 148 10.47 -2.10 -1.05
CA PHE A 148 11.38 -1.80 0.04
C PHE A 148 11.03 -2.58 1.31
N CYS A 149 9.76 -2.54 1.72
CA CYS A 149 9.28 -3.14 2.97
C CYS A 149 9.47 -4.67 3.03
N ASN A 150 9.34 -5.34 1.88
CA ASN A 150 9.46 -6.80 1.78
C ASN A 150 10.84 -7.25 1.29
N GLY A 151 11.73 -6.33 0.89
CA GLY A 151 13.05 -6.67 0.34
C GLY A 151 12.97 -7.53 -0.93
N TRP A 152 11.98 -7.30 -1.79
CA TRP A 152 11.76 -8.10 -3.00
C TRP A 152 12.87 -7.88 -4.02
N ARG A 153 13.77 -8.87 -4.17
CA ARG A 153 14.90 -8.82 -5.12
C ARG A 153 14.49 -9.11 -6.56
N ASP A 154 13.35 -9.77 -6.75
CA ASP A 154 12.81 -10.00 -8.09
C ASP A 154 12.18 -8.71 -8.63
N GLY A 155 12.44 -8.41 -9.89
CA GLY A 155 11.89 -7.24 -10.57
C GLY A 155 10.36 -7.27 -10.60
N ARG A 156 9.74 -6.20 -10.10
CA ARG A 156 8.29 -5.96 -10.19
C ARG A 156 8.01 -4.69 -10.97
N GLU A 157 6.83 -4.63 -11.61
CA GLU A 157 6.52 -3.55 -12.54
C GLU A 157 5.06 -3.08 -12.44
N ARG A 158 4.86 -1.76 -12.50
CA ARG A 158 3.58 -1.07 -12.62
C ARG A 158 3.77 0.16 -13.50
N PHE A 159 2.87 0.39 -14.47
CA PHE A 159 2.91 1.57 -15.34
C PHE A 159 4.29 1.83 -15.97
N ALA A 160 4.94 0.77 -16.47
CA ALA A 160 6.31 0.78 -17.03
C ALA A 160 7.43 1.22 -16.05
N VAL A 161 7.11 1.42 -14.77
CA VAL A 161 8.09 1.61 -13.70
C VAL A 161 8.41 0.25 -13.10
N ARG A 162 9.66 -0.17 -13.27
CA ARG A 162 10.22 -1.38 -12.67
C ARG A 162 10.97 -1.05 -11.39
N THR A 163 10.86 -1.93 -10.40
CA THR A 163 11.62 -1.83 -9.15
C THR A 163 12.04 -3.20 -8.62
N TYR A 164 13.15 -3.22 -7.89
CA TYR A 164 13.61 -4.35 -7.09
C TYR A 164 14.46 -3.85 -5.93
N ALA A 165 14.56 -4.64 -4.87
CA ALA A 165 15.37 -4.35 -3.69
C ALA A 165 16.80 -4.90 -3.82
N ASP A 166 17.73 -4.20 -3.18
CA ASP A 166 19.08 -4.68 -2.90
C ASP A 166 19.48 -4.31 -1.45
N ASP A 167 20.77 -4.44 -1.13
CA ASP A 167 21.26 -4.25 0.24
C ASP A 167 21.19 -2.79 0.74
N ARG A 168 20.94 -1.81 -0.12
CA ARG A 168 20.86 -0.38 0.25
C ARG A 168 19.46 0.22 0.06
N GLY A 169 18.45 -0.56 -0.33
CA GLY A 169 17.10 -0.04 -0.59
C GLY A 169 16.51 -0.58 -1.88
N ILE A 170 16.01 0.29 -2.76
CA ILE A 170 15.37 -0.11 -4.02
C ILE A 170 15.97 0.62 -5.22
N ILE A 171 16.03 -0.10 -6.34
CA ILE A 171 16.34 0.45 -7.66
C ILE A 171 15.02 0.69 -8.41
N VAL A 172 14.84 1.86 -9.02
CA VAL A 172 13.62 2.28 -9.72
C VAL A 172 13.97 2.73 -11.15
N SER A 173 13.30 2.18 -12.15
CA SER A 173 13.56 2.47 -13.57
C SER A 173 12.28 2.48 -14.44
N PRO A 174 12.01 3.56 -15.19
CA PRO A 174 12.64 4.88 -15.06
C PRO A 174 12.36 5.46 -13.68
N SER A 175 13.31 6.22 -13.13
CA SER A 175 13.09 6.87 -11.82
C SER A 175 12.17 8.08 -12.00
N PRO A 176 11.07 8.18 -11.22
CA PRO A 176 10.22 9.38 -11.22
C PRO A 176 10.81 10.54 -10.40
N PHE A 177 11.97 10.33 -9.77
CA PHE A 177 12.60 11.27 -8.85
C PHE A 177 13.76 12.01 -9.53
N ALA A 178 13.98 13.27 -9.15
CA ALA A 178 15.10 14.07 -9.64
C ALA A 178 16.46 13.60 -9.06
N ALA A 179 16.45 12.95 -7.91
CA ALA A 179 17.62 12.43 -7.20
C ALA A 179 17.24 11.18 -6.39
N ALA A 180 18.23 10.55 -5.75
CA ALA A 180 17.96 9.47 -4.80
C ALA A 180 17.11 9.98 -3.63
N VAL A 181 16.14 9.18 -3.22
CA VAL A 181 15.18 9.52 -2.15
C VAL A 181 15.46 8.65 -0.93
N PRO A 182 15.68 9.24 0.26
CA PRO A 182 15.81 8.47 1.49
C PRO A 182 14.48 7.80 1.85
N LEU A 183 14.54 6.53 2.21
CA LEU A 183 13.41 5.73 2.64
C LEU A 183 13.52 5.49 4.14
N ARG A 184 12.43 5.73 4.87
CA ARG A 184 12.36 5.56 6.31
C ARG A 184 11.01 4.99 6.67
N VAL A 185 11.00 3.84 7.33
CA VAL A 185 9.74 3.19 7.72
C VAL A 185 9.84 2.67 9.14
N ARG A 186 8.78 2.92 9.90
CA ARG A 186 8.65 2.47 11.27
C ARG A 186 8.46 0.95 11.29
N ALA A 187 9.22 0.25 12.12
CA ALA A 187 9.14 -1.18 12.26
C ALA A 187 9.36 -1.62 13.72
N ARG A 188 9.05 -2.89 13.97
CA ARG A 188 9.51 -3.65 15.13
C ARG A 188 10.03 -4.98 14.61
N ARG A 189 11.16 -5.46 15.14
CA ARG A 189 11.73 -6.76 14.78
C ARG A 189 11.27 -7.82 15.78
N LEU A 190 10.76 -8.90 15.24
CA LEU A 190 10.42 -10.10 15.99
C LEU A 190 11.45 -11.18 15.70
N ALA A 191 11.67 -12.07 16.67
CA ALA A 191 12.49 -13.25 16.44
C ALA A 191 11.81 -14.13 15.38
N ASN A 192 12.61 -14.61 14.41
CA ASN A 192 12.14 -15.52 13.38
C ASN A 192 12.03 -16.95 13.94
N ARG A 193 10.95 -17.19 14.68
CA ARG A 193 10.60 -18.48 15.28
C ARG A 193 9.08 -18.66 15.29
N PRO A 194 8.57 -19.89 15.40
CA PRO A 194 7.18 -20.11 15.74
C PRO A 194 6.83 -19.51 17.12
N TYR A 195 5.65 -18.92 17.21
CA TYR A 195 4.97 -18.51 18.43
C TYR A 195 3.86 -19.52 18.74
N ALA A 196 3.56 -19.75 20.00
CA ALA A 196 2.51 -20.68 20.44
C ALA A 196 1.10 -20.11 20.26
N SER A 197 0.97 -18.77 20.20
CA SER A 197 -0.32 -18.11 20.02
C SER A 197 -0.16 -16.68 19.50
N ALA A 198 -1.27 -16.12 18.99
CA ALA A 198 -1.37 -14.70 18.68
C ALA A 198 -1.06 -13.80 19.90
N ALA A 199 -1.44 -14.23 21.11
CA ALA A 199 -1.19 -13.48 22.33
C ALA A 199 0.30 -13.41 22.68
N GLU A 200 1.04 -14.53 22.52
CA GLU A 200 2.49 -14.54 22.71
C GLU A 200 3.18 -13.63 21.68
N MET A 201 2.79 -13.73 20.41
CA MET A 201 3.34 -12.90 19.35
C MET A 201 3.05 -11.40 19.59
N ARG A 202 1.86 -11.07 20.09
CA ARG A 202 1.51 -9.69 20.45
C ARG A 202 2.35 -9.18 21.61
N ALA A 203 2.54 -9.97 22.67
CA ALA A 203 3.41 -9.60 23.78
C ALA A 203 4.84 -9.35 23.30
N ALA A 204 5.38 -10.23 22.44
CA ALA A 204 6.69 -10.03 21.83
C ALA A 204 6.75 -8.75 20.97
N LEU A 205 5.68 -8.41 20.25
CA LEU A 205 5.60 -7.18 19.46
C LEU A 205 5.54 -5.93 20.33
N GLU A 206 4.80 -5.97 21.44
CA GLU A 206 4.70 -4.87 22.40
C GLU A 206 6.06 -4.59 23.07
N GLU A 207 6.80 -5.63 23.44
CA GLU A 207 8.14 -5.56 24.05
C GLU A 207 9.23 -5.15 23.05
N ALA A 208 9.12 -5.54 21.77
CA ALA A 208 10.13 -5.26 20.76
C ALA A 208 10.28 -3.75 20.53
N PRO A 209 11.48 -3.15 20.64
CA PRO A 209 11.63 -1.70 20.46
C PRO A 209 11.20 -1.26 19.06
N VAL A 210 10.67 -0.05 19.00
CA VAL A 210 10.42 0.62 17.73
C VAL A 210 11.77 0.98 17.12
N GLU A 211 11.94 0.64 15.86
CA GLU A 211 13.07 1.06 15.04
C GLU A 211 12.61 1.72 13.74
N ILE A 212 13.54 2.40 13.08
CA ILE A 212 13.37 2.92 11.73
C ILE A 212 14.23 2.06 10.81
N VAL A 213 13.60 1.40 9.84
CA VAL A 213 14.32 0.75 8.73
C VAL A 213 14.60 1.81 7.68
N GLU A 214 15.87 1.94 7.31
CA GLU A 214 16.36 2.96 6.39
C GLU A 214 16.90 2.36 5.09
N GLY A 215 16.83 3.13 4.01
CA GLY A 215 17.38 2.79 2.71
C GLY A 215 17.23 3.96 1.74
N GLU A 216 17.48 3.72 0.46
CA GLU A 216 17.33 4.74 -0.59
C GLU A 216 16.60 4.16 -1.80
N ALA A 217 15.67 4.93 -2.40
CA ALA A 217 15.17 4.71 -3.74
C ALA A 217 16.04 5.45 -4.75
N ARG A 218 16.59 4.74 -5.73
CA ARG A 218 17.55 5.31 -6.70
C ARG A 218 17.37 4.74 -8.10
N GLY A 219 17.86 5.48 -9.10
CA GLY A 219 17.94 4.96 -10.47
C GLY A 219 18.94 3.80 -10.61
N PRO A 220 18.92 3.06 -11.73
CA PRO A 220 19.99 2.12 -12.04
C PRO A 220 21.32 2.86 -12.15
N ALA A 221 22.43 2.19 -11.82
CA ALA A 221 23.75 2.74 -12.06
C ALA A 221 23.90 3.05 -13.56
N ALA A 222 24.53 4.19 -13.88
CA ALA A 222 24.90 4.48 -15.25
C ALA A 222 25.90 3.40 -15.74
N SER A 223 25.55 2.75 -16.84
CA SER A 223 26.39 1.76 -17.55
C SER A 223 27.62 2.39 -18.16
#